data_AF-H5US10-F1
#
_entry.id   AF-H5US10-F1
#
_cell.length_a   1.000
_cell.length_b   1.000
_cell.length_c   1.000
_cell.angle_alpha   90.00
_cell.angle_beta   90.00
_cell.angle_gamma   90.00
#
_symmetry.space_group_name_H-M   'P 1'
#
loop_
_entity.id
_entity.type
_entity.pdbx_description
1 polymer ?
#
loop_
_entity_poly.entity_id
_entity_poly.type
_entity_poly.pdbx_seq_one_letter_code
_entity_poly.pdbx_strand_id
1 'polypeptide(L)'
;MDDGTRPPLWGAADEPADLGALLLLLRRAHGLTQAELADAAGVPRRFVVDLENGRSTLFVQRLHAVLDALDARLVVEEPGARDAASGLSRTGASGDDAVAVDDDPDGGAPALKDLGW
;
A
#
# COMPACT_ATOMS: atom_id res chain seq x y z
N MET A 1 26.07 0.34 4.27
CA MET A 1 25.09 -0.48 4.99
C MET A 1 24.02 0.48 5.44
N ASP A 2 23.03 0.61 4.58
CA ASP A 2 21.87 1.49 4.69
C ASP A 2 20.72 0.56 5.10
N ASP A 3 20.29 0.63 6.36
CA ASP A 3 19.16 -0.17 6.89
C ASP A 3 18.10 0.79 7.45
N GLY A 4 17.67 1.70 6.57
CA GLY A 4 16.60 2.67 6.81
C GLY A 4 15.45 2.40 5.85
N THR A 5 15.02 1.14 5.76
CA THR A 5 13.98 0.67 4.84
C THR A 5 12.72 1.48 5.07
N ARG A 6 12.57 2.52 4.24
CA ARG A 6 11.29 3.18 4.05
C ARG A 6 10.29 2.08 3.73
N PRO A 7 9.05 2.18 4.22
CA PRO A 7 8.00 1.31 3.73
C PRO A 7 7.97 1.30 2.20
N PRO A 8 7.48 0.22 1.59
CA PRO A 8 7.04 0.34 0.21
C PRO A 8 5.93 1.41 0.16
N LEU A 9 6.25 2.56 -0.45
CA LEU A 9 5.23 3.44 -0.98
C LEU A 9 4.66 2.71 -2.19
N TRP A 10 3.42 2.25 -2.09
CA TRP A 10 2.78 1.51 -3.18
C TRP A 10 2.55 2.43 -4.38
N GLY A 11 2.33 3.73 -4.13
CA GLY A 11 2.24 4.76 -5.15
C GLY A 11 1.29 5.90 -4.77
N ALA A 12 1.24 6.95 -5.60
CA ALA A 12 0.15 7.91 -5.61
C ALA A 12 -0.99 7.36 -6.48
N ALA A 13 -2.24 7.59 -6.07
CA ALA A 13 -3.39 7.38 -6.95
C ALA A 13 -3.81 8.75 -7.48
N ASP A 14 -3.41 9.09 -8.71
CA ASP A 14 -3.66 10.42 -9.29
C ASP A 14 -5.01 10.43 -10.01
N GLU A 15 -5.36 9.32 -10.66
CA GLU A 15 -6.69 9.09 -11.22
C GLU A 15 -7.50 8.05 -10.43
N PRO A 16 -8.85 8.08 -10.51
CA PRO A 16 -9.70 7.10 -9.84
C PRO A 16 -9.42 5.63 -10.19
N ALA A 17 -8.90 5.36 -11.39
CA ALA A 17 -8.53 4.02 -11.82
C ALA A 17 -7.25 3.52 -11.14
N ASP A 18 -6.31 4.43 -10.85
CA ASP A 18 -5.01 4.12 -10.24
C ASP A 18 -5.18 3.49 -8.85
N LEU A 19 -6.17 3.98 -8.08
CA LEU A 19 -6.47 3.43 -6.77
C LEU A 19 -6.84 1.94 -6.85
N GLY A 20 -7.64 1.55 -7.84
CA GLY A 20 -8.03 0.16 -8.04
C GLY A 20 -6.84 -0.74 -8.38
N ALA A 21 -5.98 -0.27 -9.29
CA ALA A 21 -4.76 -0.98 -9.69
C ALA A 21 -3.76 -1.13 -8.53
N LEU A 22 -3.58 -0.07 -7.73
CA LEU A 22 -2.72 -0.09 -6.54
C LEU A 22 -3.21 -1.11 -5.52
N LEU A 23 -4.51 -1.12 -5.22
CA LEU A 23 -5.09 -2.07 -4.26
C LEU A 23 -5.03 -3.52 -4.77
N LEU A 24 -5.15 -3.74 -6.08
CA LEU A 24 -4.92 -5.04 -6.70
C LEU A 24 -3.48 -5.54 -6.47
N LEU A 25 -2.49 -4.67 -6.69
CA LEU A 25 -1.08 -5.00 -6.48
C LEU A 25 -0.78 -5.31 -5.02
N LEU A 26 -1.24 -4.43 -4.11
CA LEU A 26 -1.11 -4.61 -2.67
C LEU A 26 -1.72 -5.94 -2.22
N ARG A 27 -2.96 -6.23 -2.61
CA ARG A 27 -3.63 -7.48 -2.27
C ARG A 27 -2.81 -8.69 -2.71
N ARG A 28 -2.29 -8.67 -3.94
CA ARG A 28 -1.49 -9.77 -4.50
C ARG A 28 -0.18 -9.95 -3.74
N ALA A 29 0.47 -8.86 -3.33
CA ALA A 29 1.69 -8.92 -2.54
C ALA A 29 1.45 -9.54 -1.15
N HIS A 30 0.27 -9.32 -0.57
CA HIS A 30 -0.16 -10.03 0.65
C HIS A 30 -0.61 -11.47 0.42
N GLY A 31 -0.55 -12.00 -0.81
CA GLY A 31 -0.99 -13.37 -1.13
C GLY A 31 -2.49 -13.60 -1.00
N LEU A 32 -3.30 -12.55 -0.91
CA LEU A 32 -4.74 -12.65 -0.67
C LEU A 32 -5.52 -12.81 -1.97
N THR A 33 -6.58 -13.61 -1.94
CA THR A 33 -7.64 -13.62 -2.95
C THR A 33 -8.60 -12.43 -2.75
N GLN A 34 -9.39 -12.11 -3.78
CA GLN A 34 -10.43 -11.07 -3.67
C GLN A 34 -11.50 -11.43 -2.63
N ALA A 35 -11.75 -12.72 -2.38
CA ALA A 35 -12.70 -13.15 -1.37
C ALA A 35 -12.15 -12.89 0.04
N GLU A 36 -10.90 -13.27 0.29
CA GLU A 36 -10.23 -13.04 1.58
C GLU A 36 -10.09 -11.56 1.90
N LEU A 37 -9.75 -10.72 0.92
CA LEU A 37 -9.73 -9.27 1.11
C LEU A 37 -11.13 -8.72 1.44
N ALA A 38 -12.15 -9.22 0.73
CA ALA A 38 -13.52 -8.79 0.96
C ALA A 38 -14.02 -9.15 2.37
N ASP A 39 -13.72 -10.38 2.80
CA ASP A 39 -14.05 -10.88 4.14
C ASP A 39 -13.33 -10.07 5.23
N ALA A 40 -12.02 -9.82 5.05
CA ALA A 40 -11.23 -9.02 5.98
C ALA A 40 -11.69 -7.55 6.06
N ALA A 41 -12.12 -6.97 4.95
CA ALA A 41 -12.59 -5.58 4.88
C ALA A 41 -14.09 -5.43 5.24
N GLY A 42 -14.83 -6.54 5.43
CA GLY A 42 -16.26 -6.50 5.73
C GLY A 42 -17.12 -5.94 4.58
N VAL A 43 -16.70 -6.13 3.34
CA VAL A 43 -17.39 -5.63 2.14
C VAL A 43 -17.78 -6.78 1.21
N PRO A 44 -18.81 -6.63 0.35
CA PRO A 44 -19.15 -7.67 -0.62
C PRO A 44 -17.98 -7.92 -1.59
N ARG A 45 -17.68 -9.19 -1.92
CA ARG A 45 -16.64 -9.53 -2.92
C ARG A 45 -16.78 -8.78 -4.24
N ARG A 46 -18.02 -8.55 -4.69
CA ARG A 46 -18.29 -7.78 -5.92
C ARG A 46 -17.73 -6.35 -5.84
N PHE A 47 -17.77 -5.72 -4.67
CA PHE A 47 -17.19 -4.40 -4.47
C PHE A 47 -15.68 -4.42 -4.71
N VAL A 48 -14.95 -5.41 -4.15
CA VAL A 48 -13.50 -5.57 -4.38
C VAL A 48 -13.21 -5.81 -5.86
N VAL A 49 -13.99 -6.66 -6.53
CA VAL A 49 -13.86 -6.90 -7.98
C VAL A 49 -14.08 -5.61 -8.78
N ASP A 50 -15.12 -4.82 -8.45
CA ASP A 50 -15.43 -3.57 -9.14
C ASP A 50 -14.30 -2.55 -8.92
N LEU A 51 -13.84 -2.42 -7.68
CA LEU A 51 -12.76 -1.53 -7.29
C LEU A 51 -11.45 -1.84 -8.02
N GLU A 52 -11.00 -3.09 -7.99
CA GLU A 52 -9.73 -3.51 -8.63
C GLU A 52 -9.75 -3.41 -10.16
N ASN A 53 -10.92 -3.55 -10.78
CA ASN A 53 -11.07 -3.36 -12.23
C ASN A 53 -11.23 -1.88 -12.62
N GLY A 54 -11.07 -0.95 -11.67
CA GLY A 54 -11.23 0.47 -11.93
C GLY A 54 -12.66 0.86 -12.32
N ARG A 55 -13.68 0.04 -11.96
CA ARG A 55 -15.08 0.45 -12.05
C ARG A 55 -15.33 1.48 -10.96
N SER A 56 -14.86 2.70 -11.25
CA SER A 56 -14.85 3.81 -10.32
C SER A 56 -16.29 4.11 -9.91
N THR A 57 -16.56 3.95 -8.62
CA THR A 57 -17.85 4.37 -8.08
C THR A 57 -17.92 5.90 -8.14
N LEU A 58 -19.13 6.47 -8.23
CA LEU A 58 -19.33 7.92 -8.14
C LEU A 58 -18.66 8.53 -6.90
N PHE A 59 -18.49 7.73 -5.84
CA PHE A 59 -17.78 8.15 -4.63
C PHE A 59 -16.28 8.39 -4.88
N VAL A 60 -15.57 7.45 -5.53
CA VAL A 60 -14.13 7.59 -5.81
C VAL A 60 -13.87 8.77 -6.75
N GLN A 61 -14.71 8.95 -7.77
CA GLN A 61 -14.62 10.11 -8.66
C GLN A 61 -14.80 11.44 -7.91
N ARG A 62 -15.78 11.52 -7.01
CA ARG A 62 -16.01 12.72 -6.18
C ARG A 62 -14.87 12.95 -5.20
N LEU A 63 -14.29 11.89 -4.64
CA LEU A 63 -13.12 11.99 -3.78
C LEU A 63 -11.95 12.64 -4.52
N HIS A 64 -11.62 12.17 -5.74
CA HIS A 64 -10.57 12.79 -6.56
C HIS A 64 -10.89 14.25 -6.89
N ALA A 65 -12.12 14.57 -7.30
CA ALA A 65 -12.49 15.96 -7.58
C ALA A 65 -12.32 16.89 -6.36
N VAL A 66 -12.55 16.39 -5.15
CA VAL A 66 -12.29 17.14 -3.90
C VAL A 66 -10.80 17.27 -3.62
N LEU A 67 -10.01 16.23 -3.85
CA LEU A 67 -8.55 16.27 -3.70
C LEU A 67 -7.92 17.29 -4.66
N ASP A 68 -8.34 17.30 -5.92
CA ASP A 68 -7.90 18.26 -6.94
C ASP A 68 -8.23 19.70 -6.51
N ALA A 69 -9.46 19.93 -6.01
CA ALA A 69 -9.88 21.25 -5.55
C ALA A 69 -9.09 21.75 -4.32
N LEU A 70 -8.42 20.85 -3.60
CA LEU A 70 -7.63 21.14 -2.40
C LEU A 70 -6.12 21.10 -2.67
N ASP A 71 -5.68 20.88 -3.91
CA ASP A 71 -4.26 20.63 -4.25
C ASP A 71 -3.65 19.51 -3.39
N ALA A 72 -4.42 18.42 -3.21
CA ALA A 72 -4.07 17.28 -2.37
C ALA A 72 -4.01 15.99 -3.18
N ARG A 73 -3.31 14.97 -2.66
CA ARG A 73 -3.17 13.65 -3.29
C ARG A 73 -3.51 12.51 -2.33
N LEU A 74 -4.03 11.41 -2.89
CA LEU A 74 -4.21 10.16 -2.18
C LEU A 74 -2.95 9.29 -2.30
N VAL A 75 -2.47 8.77 -1.17
CA VAL A 75 -1.29 7.91 -1.11
C VAL A 75 -1.64 6.62 -0.37
N VAL A 76 -1.26 5.48 -0.94
CA VAL A 76 -1.40 4.17 -0.30
C VAL A 76 -0.05 3.79 0.33
N GLU A 77 -0.06 3.63 1.65
CA GLU A 77 1.11 3.26 2.46
C GLU A 77 0.74 2.08 3.35
N GLU A 78 1.64 1.11 3.50
CA GLU A 78 1.46 0.01 4.45
C GLU A 78 2.00 0.40 5.84
N PRO A 79 1.29 0.13 6.96
CA PRO A 79 1.75 0.46 8.31
C PRO A 79 2.91 -0.43 8.81
N GLY A 80 4.06 -0.38 8.11
CA GLY A 80 5.42 -0.47 8.67
C GLY A 80 6.22 0.81 8.34
N ALA A 81 5.51 1.78 7.77
CA ALA A 81 6.00 2.96 7.08
C ALA A 81 6.49 4.11 7.93
N ARG A 82 5.58 4.50 8.81
CA ARG A 82 5.68 5.71 9.61
C ARG A 82 6.31 5.40 10.97
N ASP A 83 6.17 4.16 11.42
CA ASP A 83 6.71 3.69 12.70
C ASP A 83 8.24 3.52 12.65
N ALA A 84 8.78 3.01 11.54
CA ALA A 84 10.24 2.94 11.32
C ALA A 84 10.89 4.34 11.31
N ALA A 85 10.26 5.33 10.66
CA ALA A 85 10.77 6.70 10.62
C ALA A 85 10.62 7.44 11.97
N SER A 86 9.60 7.10 12.77
CA SER A 86 9.35 7.71 14.08
C SER A 86 10.17 7.08 15.22
N GLY A 87 10.66 5.84 15.04
CA GLY A 87 11.49 5.11 15.99
C GLY A 87 12.95 5.59 16.04
N LEU A 88 13.51 6.05 14.92
CA LEU A 88 14.92 6.49 14.84
C LEU A 88 15.24 7.80 15.58
N SER A 89 14.25 8.48 16.18
CA SER A 89 14.48 9.62 17.08
C SER A 89 14.49 9.26 18.57
N ARG A 90 14.39 7.97 18.97
CA ARG A 90 14.32 7.59 20.40
C ARG A 90 15.13 6.37 20.82
N THR A 91 16.39 6.19 20.41
CA THR A 91 17.27 5.28 21.16
C THR A 91 18.74 5.67 21.09
N GLY A 92 19.16 6.52 22.04
CA GLY A 92 20.44 6.30 22.70
C GLY A 92 20.19 5.41 23.93
N ALA A 93 21.11 4.46 24.16
CA ALA A 93 21.13 3.45 25.25
C ALA A 93 20.11 2.31 25.08
N SER A 94 20.42 1.03 25.27
CA SER A 94 21.59 0.24 25.65
C SER A 94 21.26 -1.20 25.20
N GLY A 95 22.24 -2.13 25.18
CA GLY A 95 22.04 -3.56 24.82
C GLY A 95 20.84 -4.20 25.54
N ASP A 96 20.34 -5.35 25.12
CA ASP A 96 21.05 -6.64 25.08
C ASP A 96 20.23 -7.68 24.26
N ASP A 97 20.93 -8.60 23.59
CA ASP A 97 20.55 -9.94 23.14
C ASP A 97 19.12 -10.28 22.67
N ALA A 98 18.97 -10.51 21.35
CA ALA A 98 18.15 -11.61 20.83
C ALA A 98 18.59 -12.00 19.39
N VAL A 99 18.93 -13.28 19.23
CA VAL A 99 19.21 -13.96 17.95
C VAL A 99 17.91 -14.14 17.18
N ALA A 100 17.91 -13.79 15.88
CA ALA A 100 16.84 -14.17 14.96
C ALA A 100 17.41 -14.71 13.64
N VAL A 101 16.72 -15.76 13.19
CA VAL A 101 17.01 -16.70 12.11
C VAL A 101 16.92 -16.07 10.72
N ASP A 102 17.81 -16.52 9.83
CA ASP A 102 17.76 -16.38 8.37
C ASP A 102 16.39 -16.85 7.82
N ASP A 103 15.65 -15.95 7.18
CA ASP A 103 14.69 -16.32 6.12
C ASP A 103 14.57 -15.11 5.18
N ASP A 104 15.18 -15.24 4.00
CA ASP A 104 15.17 -14.27 2.91
C ASP A 104 14.15 -14.73 1.85
N PRO A 105 13.07 -13.97 1.61
CA PRO A 105 12.38 -14.04 0.34
C PRO A 105 12.61 -12.75 -0.46
N ASP A 106 13.52 -12.87 -1.42
CA ASP A 106 13.70 -12.00 -2.57
C ASP A 106 12.33 -11.67 -3.21
N GLY A 107 11.94 -10.40 -3.12
CA GLY A 107 10.59 -9.94 -3.46
C GLY A 107 10.56 -8.44 -3.76
N GLY A 108 11.49 -7.95 -4.57
CA GLY A 108 11.50 -6.57 -5.04
C GLY A 108 10.19 -6.23 -5.77
N ALA A 109 9.43 -5.27 -5.23
CA ALA A 109 8.23 -4.74 -5.88
C ALA A 109 8.58 -4.12 -7.25
N PRO A 110 7.86 -4.43 -8.33
CA PRO A 110 8.08 -3.78 -9.62
C PRO A 110 7.62 -2.32 -9.59
N ALA A 111 8.36 -1.43 -10.25
CA ALA A 111 7.96 -0.03 -10.37
C ALA A 111 6.72 0.09 -11.28
N LEU A 112 5.72 0.86 -10.85
CA LEU A 112 4.46 1.07 -11.59
C LEU A 112 4.65 1.51 -13.04
N LYS A 113 5.75 2.22 -13.35
CA LYS A 113 6.13 2.65 -14.70
C LYS A 113 6.49 1.51 -15.67
N ASP A 114 6.73 0.30 -15.17
CA ASP A 114 7.16 -0.85 -15.97
C ASP A 114 5.97 -1.74 -16.40
N LEU A 115 4.76 -1.45 -15.91
CA LEU A 115 3.52 -2.09 -16.33
C LEU A 115 2.83 -1.15 -17.34
N GLY A 116 3.16 -1.30 -18.63
CA GLY A 116 2.69 -0.40 -19.69
C GLY A 116 1.16 -0.35 -19.85
N TRP A 117 0.56 0.66 -19.23
CA TRP A 117 -0.83 1.10 -19.39
C TRP A 117 -0.83 2.61 -19.58
#